data_AF-A0A929W547-F1
#
_entry.id   AF-A0A929W547-F1
#
_cell.length_a   1.000
_cell.length_b   1.000
_cell.length_c   1.000
_cell.angle_alpha   90.00
_cell.angle_beta   90.00
_cell.angle_gamma   90.00
#
_symmetry.space_group_name_H-M   'P 1'
#
loop_
_entity.id
_entity.type
_entity.pdbx_description
1 polymer ?
#
loop_
_entity_poly.entity_id
_entity_poly.type
_entity_poly.pdbx_seq_one_letter_code
_entity_poly.pdbx_strand_id
1 'polypeptide(L)'
;PHAIATIMARLLVGDNPQLYSQECYDPSAGTGTLLMALSHQIGEERCTIFSQDISQRSNKMLKLNLLLNGLVSSLDYAIQGDTLTSPYHKSDDGQSLRQFDFVVSNPPFKYDFSDTREKIAAQPARFWAGVPNVPAKKKDGMAIYTCFIQHVLNSLKSTGKGAIVIPTGFITAKSGIEKKILEKIVAERWVYGCVSMPSNVFATTGTNVSVLFFDKSATADKVILIDASKLGEEYKEGNTQKKRLRDFEIEKIVSTFRERRAVDDFSVCVSYDEIKEKGNSLSAGQYFDIKIEYEDITEEEFNARMANFKQTLSEQFAESHRLEEEIMKQLDALVFNTNIGNNE
;
A
#
# COMPACT_ATOMS: atom_id res chain seq x y z
N PRO A 1 1.51 13.56 0.11
CA PRO A 1 1.90 12.94 1.40
C PRO A 1 1.17 13.50 2.63
N HIS A 2 0.99 14.82 2.75
CA HIS A 2 0.37 15.42 3.95
C HIS A 2 -1.05 14.90 4.20
N ALA A 3 -1.92 14.89 3.19
CA ALA A 3 -3.27 14.32 3.29
C ALA A 3 -3.29 12.87 3.83
N ILE A 4 -2.32 12.03 3.42
CA ILE A 4 -2.19 10.65 3.91
C ILE A 4 -1.78 10.63 5.37
N ALA A 5 -0.82 11.48 5.76
CA ALA A 5 -0.41 11.64 7.16
C ALA A 5 -1.59 12.05 8.05
N THR A 6 -2.39 13.03 7.59
CA THR A 6 -3.60 13.49 8.27
C THR A 6 -4.64 12.37 8.40
N ILE A 7 -4.92 11.62 7.32
CA ILE A 7 -5.86 10.49 7.36
C ILE A 7 -5.36 9.43 8.34
N MET A 8 -4.07 9.05 8.27
CA MET A 8 -3.48 8.06 9.18
C MET A 8 -3.61 8.49 10.64
N ALA A 9 -3.24 9.72 10.97
CA ALA A 9 -3.32 10.25 12.33
C ALA A 9 -4.76 10.27 12.84
N ARG A 10 -5.70 10.85 12.08
CA ARG A 10 -7.12 10.96 12.47
C ARG A 10 -7.78 9.59 12.67
N LEU A 11 -7.41 8.58 11.87
CA LEU A 11 -8.00 7.24 11.96
C LEU A 11 -7.37 6.36 13.05
N LEU A 12 -6.10 6.57 13.40
CA LEU A 12 -5.46 5.85 14.50
C LEU A 12 -5.89 6.39 15.87
N VAL A 13 -5.87 7.71 16.02
CA VAL A 13 -6.07 8.39 17.30
C VAL A 13 -7.56 8.61 17.59
N GLY A 14 -8.34 8.95 16.55
CA GLY A 14 -9.72 9.39 16.72
C GLY A 14 -9.81 10.70 17.52
N ASP A 15 -10.92 10.87 18.23
CA ASP A 15 -11.16 12.06 19.08
C ASP A 15 -10.96 11.75 20.57
N ASN A 16 -10.10 10.79 20.91
CA ASN A 16 -9.92 10.38 22.31
C ASN A 16 -9.12 11.45 23.10
N PRO A 17 -9.75 12.23 24.00
CA PRO A 17 -9.04 13.29 24.71
C PRO A 17 -8.17 12.75 25.85
N GLN A 18 -8.31 11.46 26.21
CA GLN A 18 -7.66 10.86 27.39
C GLN A 18 -6.31 10.19 27.09
N LEU A 19 -5.77 10.36 25.89
CA LEU A 19 -4.45 9.83 25.55
C LEU A 19 -3.39 10.68 26.24
N TYR A 20 -2.64 10.09 27.17
CA TYR A 20 -1.48 10.70 27.83
C TYR A 20 -0.30 9.74 27.75
N SER A 21 0.91 10.31 27.71
CA SER A 21 2.17 9.56 27.70
C SER A 21 2.24 8.47 26.61
N GLN A 22 1.71 8.76 25.42
CA GLN A 22 1.71 7.81 24.32
C GLN A 22 3.10 7.73 23.68
N GLU A 23 3.60 6.52 23.43
CA GLU A 23 4.84 6.33 22.68
C GLU A 23 4.51 6.05 21.22
N CYS A 24 5.04 6.90 20.32
CA CYS A 24 4.79 6.84 18.88
C CYS A 24 6.09 6.49 18.16
N TYR A 25 6.06 5.58 17.19
CA TYR A 25 7.25 5.12 16.49
C TYR A 25 7.11 5.09 14.96
N ASP A 26 8.16 5.49 14.25
CA ASP A 26 8.32 5.26 12.80
C ASP A 26 9.68 4.61 12.48
N PRO A 27 9.69 3.36 11.95
CA PRO A 27 10.91 2.63 11.60
C PRO A 27 11.58 3.10 10.30
N SER A 28 10.96 4.02 9.56
CA SER A 28 11.40 4.54 8.26
C SER A 28 11.01 6.02 8.13
N ALA A 29 11.40 6.81 9.13
CA ALA A 29 10.73 8.08 9.43
C ALA A 29 10.87 9.16 8.35
N GLY A 30 11.90 9.08 7.51
CA GLY A 30 12.23 10.14 6.56
C GLY A 30 12.36 11.49 7.27
N THR A 31 11.63 12.49 6.80
CA THR A 31 11.58 13.82 7.42
C THR A 31 10.61 13.92 8.61
N GLY A 32 9.89 12.86 8.96
CA GLY A 32 8.99 12.84 10.13
C GLY A 32 7.54 13.23 9.87
N THR A 33 7.10 13.39 8.63
CA THR A 33 5.76 13.92 8.31
C THR A 33 4.62 13.11 8.96
N LEU A 34 4.74 11.78 9.00
CA LEU A 34 3.74 10.93 9.65
C LEU A 34 3.72 11.11 11.17
N LEU A 35 4.92 11.13 11.78
CA LEU A 35 5.08 11.35 13.22
C LEU A 35 4.55 12.71 13.67
N MET A 36 4.78 13.77 12.87
CA MET A 36 4.28 15.12 13.18
C MET A 36 2.75 15.19 13.11
N ALA A 37 2.14 14.61 12.05
CA ALA A 37 0.69 14.56 11.97
C ALA A 37 0.08 13.77 13.14
N LEU A 38 0.75 12.68 13.55
CA LEU A 38 0.33 11.87 14.68
C LEU A 38 0.46 12.63 16.01
N SER A 39 1.58 13.33 16.25
CA SER A 39 1.75 14.14 17.47
C SER A 39 0.74 15.27 17.55
N HIS A 40 0.46 15.97 16.44
CA HIS A 40 -0.56 17.03 16.39
C HIS A 40 -1.95 16.51 16.70
N GLN A 41 -2.30 15.31 16.23
CA GLN A 41 -3.59 14.69 16.53
C GLN A 41 -3.69 14.22 17.99
N ILE A 42 -2.59 13.72 18.57
CA ILE A 42 -2.55 13.27 19.98
C ILE A 42 -2.47 14.45 20.94
N GLY A 43 -1.83 15.57 20.55
CA GLY A 43 -1.29 16.59 21.43
C GLY A 43 0.20 16.36 21.67
N GLU A 44 1.04 17.32 21.30
CA GLU A 44 2.50 17.22 21.34
C GLU A 44 3.03 16.99 22.76
N GLU A 45 2.37 17.56 23.76
CA GLU A 45 2.68 17.39 25.18
C GLU A 45 2.27 16.03 25.75
N ARG A 46 1.49 15.25 24.99
CA ARG A 46 0.90 13.97 25.41
C ARG A 46 1.56 12.76 24.75
N CYS A 47 2.59 12.97 23.94
CA CYS A 47 3.30 11.88 23.27
C CYS A 47 4.83 12.03 23.32
N THR A 48 5.52 10.91 23.11
CA THR A 48 6.97 10.88 22.88
C THR A 48 7.21 10.20 21.53
N ILE A 49 8.04 10.84 20.71
CA ILE A 49 8.34 10.38 19.36
C ILE A 49 9.64 9.58 19.36
N PHE A 50 9.56 8.35 18.86
CA PHE A 50 10.68 7.48 18.58
C PHE A 50 10.81 7.32 17.07
N SER A 51 12.03 7.28 16.56
CA SER A 51 12.23 7.09 15.14
C SER A 51 13.54 6.41 14.81
N GLN A 52 13.58 5.78 13.64
CA GLN A 52 14.82 5.33 13.06
C GLN A 52 14.79 5.53 11.54
N ASP A 53 15.87 6.04 10.97
CA ASP A 53 16.01 6.19 9.52
C ASP A 53 17.46 5.98 9.08
N ILE A 54 17.67 5.29 7.95
CA ILE A 54 19.01 5.01 7.44
C ILE A 54 19.72 6.29 6.94
N SER A 55 18.96 7.26 6.44
CA SER A 55 19.46 8.51 5.89
C SER A 55 19.79 9.51 6.99
N GLN A 56 21.06 9.87 7.09
CA GLN A 56 21.51 10.93 7.99
C GLN A 56 20.87 12.29 7.66
N ARG A 57 20.63 12.59 6.38
CA ARG A 57 19.96 13.82 5.96
C ARG A 57 18.52 13.86 6.46
N SER A 58 17.80 12.76 6.30
CA SER A 58 16.41 12.61 6.76
C SER A 58 16.33 12.77 8.29
N ASN A 59 17.21 12.08 9.02
CA ASN A 59 17.28 12.17 10.47
C ASN A 59 17.56 13.61 10.97
N LYS A 60 18.49 14.33 10.34
CA LYS A 60 18.74 15.75 10.67
C LYS A 60 17.50 16.63 10.46
N MET A 61 16.78 16.43 9.37
CA MET A 61 15.53 17.17 9.10
C MET A 61 14.42 16.82 10.10
N LEU A 62 14.29 15.54 10.47
CA LEU A 62 13.36 15.13 11.51
C LEU A 62 13.69 15.79 12.86
N LYS A 63 14.96 15.82 13.27
CA LYS A 63 15.37 16.50 14.51
C LYS A 63 15.03 18.00 14.50
N LEU A 64 15.19 18.66 13.36
CA LEU A 64 14.75 20.06 13.19
C LEU A 64 13.23 20.18 13.34
N ASN A 65 12.46 19.28 12.72
CA ASN A 65 10.99 19.27 12.85
C ASN A 65 10.57 19.04 14.31
N LEU A 66 11.24 18.15 15.05
CA LEU A 66 10.97 17.93 16.47
C LEU A 66 11.21 19.20 17.29
N LEU A 67 12.33 19.90 17.06
CA LEU A 67 12.63 21.18 17.72
C LEU A 67 11.55 22.24 17.43
N LEU A 68 11.16 22.39 16.17
CA LEU A 68 10.19 23.40 15.75
C LEU A 68 8.77 23.15 16.28
N ASN A 69 8.43 21.89 16.59
CA ASN A 69 7.14 21.50 17.15
C ASN A 69 7.18 21.28 18.67
N GLY A 70 8.23 21.73 19.37
CA GLY A 70 8.32 21.64 20.83
C GLY A 70 8.56 20.23 21.39
N LEU A 71 8.85 19.24 20.54
CA LEU A 71 9.07 17.84 20.90
C LEU A 71 10.54 17.57 21.28
N VAL A 72 11.15 18.47 22.05
CA VAL A 72 12.58 18.45 22.39
C VAL A 72 12.97 17.16 23.14
N SER A 73 12.08 16.62 23.98
CA SER A 73 12.26 15.36 24.70
C SER A 73 12.43 14.15 23.77
N SER A 74 12.07 14.27 22.50
CA SER A 74 12.13 13.20 21.50
C SER A 74 13.43 13.20 20.67
N LEU A 75 14.31 14.18 20.85
CA LEU A 75 15.53 14.33 20.03
C LEU A 75 16.52 13.17 20.17
N ASP A 76 16.63 12.63 21.38
CA ASP A 76 17.53 11.51 21.67
C ASP A 76 16.98 10.19 21.12
N TYR A 77 15.67 10.12 20.84
CA TYR A 77 15.01 8.95 20.26
C TYR A 77 14.91 9.02 18.73
N ALA A 78 15.38 10.10 18.11
CA ALA A 78 15.47 10.22 16.66
C ALA A 78 16.81 9.65 16.15
N ILE A 79 16.83 8.37 15.76
CA ILE A 79 18.06 7.62 15.51
C ILE A 79 18.39 7.52 14.02
N GLN A 80 19.68 7.63 13.69
CA GLN A 80 20.21 7.30 12.38
C GLN A 80 20.73 5.86 12.38
N GLY A 81 20.23 5.03 11.47
CA GLY A 81 20.66 3.64 11.32
C GLY A 81 19.66 2.77 10.58
N ASP A 82 20.09 1.58 10.14
CA ASP A 82 19.23 0.61 9.47
C ASP A 82 18.38 -0.17 10.47
N THR A 83 17.07 0.08 10.45
CA THR A 83 16.07 -0.55 11.33
C THR A 83 15.98 -2.06 11.18
N LEU A 84 16.16 -2.60 9.97
CA LEU A 84 15.98 -4.03 9.72
C LEU A 84 17.17 -4.83 10.23
N THR A 85 18.39 -4.32 10.04
CA THR A 85 19.61 -5.02 10.48
C THR A 85 20.05 -4.69 11.90
N SER A 86 19.77 -3.48 12.37
CA SER A 86 20.26 -2.95 13.65
C SER A 86 19.19 -2.07 14.31
N PRO A 87 18.05 -2.65 14.74
CA PRO A 87 17.00 -1.89 15.42
C PRO A 87 17.57 -1.29 16.72
N TYR A 88 17.50 0.03 16.85
CA TYR A 88 18.02 0.74 18.01
C TYR A 88 17.07 0.63 19.20
N HIS A 89 15.77 0.80 18.95
CA HIS A 89 14.74 0.79 19.98
C HIS A 89 14.41 -0.64 20.41
N LYS A 90 14.99 -1.05 21.54
CA LYS A 90 14.83 -2.37 22.14
C LYS A 90 14.10 -2.30 23.47
N SER A 91 13.54 -3.43 23.90
CA SER A 91 13.04 -3.61 25.26
C SER A 91 14.15 -3.37 26.29
N ASP A 92 13.77 -3.12 27.55
CA ASP A 92 14.71 -2.80 28.63
C ASP A 92 15.75 -3.91 28.87
N ASP A 93 15.39 -5.18 28.59
CA ASP A 93 16.29 -6.34 28.65
C ASP A 93 17.21 -6.49 27.42
N GLY A 94 17.02 -5.65 26.39
CA GLY A 94 17.76 -5.67 25.13
C GLY A 94 17.49 -6.89 24.24
N GLN A 95 16.57 -7.78 24.60
CA GLN A 95 16.34 -9.07 23.91
C GLN A 95 15.30 -8.96 22.79
N SER A 96 14.37 -8.02 22.89
CA SER A 96 13.28 -7.84 21.94
C SER A 96 13.19 -6.40 21.44
N LEU A 97 12.29 -6.16 20.48
CA LEU A 97 12.01 -4.80 20.02
C LEU A 97 11.24 -4.05 21.12
N ARG A 98 11.51 -2.75 21.27
CA ARG A 98 10.61 -1.90 22.05
C ARG A 98 9.24 -1.92 21.37
N GLN A 99 8.19 -1.93 22.19
CA GLN A 99 6.81 -1.91 21.72
C GLN A 99 6.17 -0.55 22.03
N PHE A 100 5.39 -0.05 21.09
CA PHE A 100 4.82 1.29 21.09
C PHE A 100 3.29 1.28 21.05
N ASP A 101 2.68 2.37 21.52
CA ASP A 101 1.22 2.56 21.49
C ASP A 101 0.75 2.85 20.06
N PHE A 102 1.52 3.66 19.33
CA PHE A 102 1.27 3.95 17.92
C PHE A 102 2.51 3.68 17.06
N VAL A 103 2.33 2.96 15.95
CA VAL A 103 3.39 2.79 14.94
C VAL A 103 2.88 3.22 13.57
N VAL A 104 3.54 4.21 12.97
CA VAL A 104 3.25 4.67 11.61
C VAL A 104 4.45 4.43 10.72
N SER A 105 4.24 4.14 9.43
CA SER A 105 5.36 3.94 8.51
C SER A 105 4.96 4.19 7.06
N ASN A 106 5.84 4.84 6.32
CA ASN A 106 5.81 4.89 4.86
C ASN A 106 7.19 4.43 4.34
N PRO A 107 7.46 3.11 4.37
CA PRO A 107 8.78 2.59 4.06
C PRO A 107 9.05 2.67 2.55
N PRO A 108 10.32 2.57 2.12
CA PRO A 108 10.62 2.32 0.72
C PRO A 108 9.92 1.03 0.24
N PHE A 109 9.29 1.08 -0.94
CA PHE A 109 8.63 -0.11 -1.50
C PHE A 109 9.63 -1.10 -2.08
N LYS A 110 10.66 -0.57 -2.74
CA LYS A 110 11.72 -1.36 -3.34
C LYS A 110 13.07 -0.79 -2.93
N TYR A 111 14.02 -1.66 -2.63
CA TYR A 111 15.36 -1.27 -2.22
C TYR A 111 16.32 -2.43 -2.41
N ASP A 112 17.56 -2.17 -2.84
CA ASP A 112 18.60 -3.19 -2.85
C ASP A 112 19.14 -3.39 -1.42
N PHE A 113 18.73 -4.47 -0.77
CA PHE A 113 19.27 -4.93 0.50
C PHE A 113 19.98 -6.28 0.37
N SER A 114 20.51 -6.59 -0.82
CA SER A 114 21.12 -7.89 -1.08
C SER A 114 22.28 -8.22 -0.13
N ASP A 115 23.08 -7.22 0.23
CA ASP A 115 24.22 -7.37 1.15
C ASP A 115 23.79 -7.67 2.61
N THR A 116 22.59 -7.24 3.00
CA THR A 116 22.08 -7.40 4.37
C THR A 116 21.00 -8.48 4.50
N ARG A 117 20.54 -9.03 3.37
CA ARG A 117 19.45 -10.01 3.29
C ARG A 117 19.64 -11.18 4.24
N GLU A 118 20.82 -11.79 4.28
CA GLU A 118 21.08 -12.97 5.14
C GLU A 118 21.00 -12.62 6.63
N LYS A 119 21.50 -11.44 7.02
CA LYS A 119 21.40 -10.95 8.41
C LYS A 119 19.95 -10.72 8.83
N ILE A 120 19.10 -10.26 7.91
CA ILE A 120 17.66 -10.11 8.14
C ILE A 120 17.00 -11.50 8.24
N ALA A 121 17.30 -12.40 7.30
CA ALA A 121 16.74 -13.76 7.27
C ALA A 121 17.12 -14.62 8.49
N ALA A 122 18.27 -14.34 9.11
CA ALA A 122 18.71 -14.98 10.35
C ALA A 122 17.87 -14.61 11.61
N GLN A 123 16.85 -13.76 11.46
CA GLN A 123 15.96 -13.33 12.56
C GLN A 123 14.51 -13.78 12.31
N PRO A 124 14.22 -15.11 12.33
CA PRO A 124 12.91 -15.65 11.98
C PRO A 124 11.78 -15.19 12.92
N ALA A 125 12.10 -14.85 14.18
CA ALA A 125 11.13 -14.27 15.11
C ALA A 125 10.64 -12.89 14.64
N ARG A 126 11.50 -12.08 14.02
CA ARG A 126 11.13 -10.77 13.45
C ARG A 126 10.52 -10.91 12.06
N PHE A 127 11.02 -11.84 11.25
CA PHE A 127 10.62 -12.01 9.85
C PHE A 127 9.93 -13.36 9.61
N TRP A 128 8.84 -13.59 10.33
CA TRP A 128 8.09 -14.86 10.36
C TRP A 128 7.44 -15.25 9.02
N ALA A 129 7.16 -14.30 8.12
CA ALA A 129 6.68 -14.58 6.77
C ALA A 129 7.83 -14.88 5.78
N GLY A 130 9.06 -14.58 6.18
CA GLY A 130 10.26 -14.66 5.36
C GLY A 130 10.76 -13.29 4.86
N VAL A 131 11.82 -13.35 4.05
CA VAL A 131 12.54 -12.20 3.49
C VAL A 131 12.68 -12.39 1.98
N PRO A 132 12.45 -11.35 1.15
CA PRO A 132 12.57 -11.46 -0.31
C PRO A 132 13.93 -12.04 -0.76
N ASN A 133 13.88 -12.89 -1.79
CA ASN A 133 15.08 -13.43 -2.43
C ASN A 133 15.76 -12.34 -3.26
N VAL A 134 17.09 -12.45 -3.42
CA VAL A 134 17.89 -11.54 -4.25
C VAL A 134 17.66 -11.87 -5.73
N PRO A 135 17.08 -10.96 -6.54
CA PRO A 135 16.89 -11.18 -7.97
C PRO A 135 18.23 -11.16 -8.71
N ALA A 136 18.38 -12.00 -9.73
CA ALA A 136 19.64 -12.13 -10.47
C ALA A 136 20.06 -10.86 -11.24
N LYS A 137 19.10 -9.99 -11.64
CA LYS A 137 19.38 -8.84 -12.53
C LYS A 137 18.92 -7.47 -12.02
N LYS A 138 17.95 -7.42 -11.09
CA LYS A 138 17.32 -6.17 -10.62
C LYS A 138 17.20 -6.18 -9.10
N LYS A 139 18.35 -6.05 -8.43
CA LYS A 139 18.43 -6.11 -6.97
C LYS A 139 17.67 -4.98 -6.28
N ASP A 140 17.63 -3.81 -6.90
CA ASP A 140 16.81 -2.66 -6.52
C ASP A 140 15.30 -2.96 -6.55
N GLY A 141 14.88 -4.06 -7.19
CA GLY A 141 13.50 -4.52 -7.26
C GLY A 141 12.97 -5.25 -6.03
N MET A 142 13.80 -5.51 -5.01
CA MET A 142 13.42 -6.31 -3.84
C MET A 142 12.35 -5.61 -2.99
N ALA A 143 11.29 -6.36 -2.64
CA ALA A 143 10.12 -5.90 -1.90
C ALA A 143 10.38 -5.66 -0.40
N ILE A 144 11.29 -4.73 -0.07
CA ILE A 144 11.73 -4.45 1.31
C ILE A 144 10.58 -4.05 2.25
N TYR A 145 9.50 -3.47 1.71
CA TYR A 145 8.32 -3.10 2.49
C TYR A 145 7.70 -4.29 3.25
N THR A 146 7.82 -5.52 2.73
CA THR A 146 7.35 -6.73 3.42
C THR A 146 8.11 -7.00 4.73
N CYS A 147 9.39 -6.62 4.81
CA CYS A 147 10.17 -6.67 6.04
C CYS A 147 9.71 -5.59 7.03
N PHE A 148 9.38 -4.39 6.53
CA PHE A 148 8.87 -3.29 7.36
C PHE A 148 7.48 -3.57 7.93
N ILE A 149 6.56 -4.20 7.19
CA ILE A 149 5.24 -4.61 7.73
C ILE A 149 5.44 -5.51 8.95
N GLN A 150 6.31 -6.52 8.83
CA GLN A 150 6.60 -7.44 9.93
C GLN A 150 7.24 -6.70 11.12
N HIS A 151 8.18 -5.78 10.87
CA HIS A 151 8.79 -4.95 11.92
C HIS A 151 7.75 -4.06 12.63
N VAL A 152 6.86 -3.41 11.89
CA VAL A 152 5.76 -2.60 12.44
C VAL A 152 4.88 -3.46 13.36
N LEU A 153 4.45 -4.62 12.88
CA LEU A 153 3.60 -5.54 13.66
C LEU A 153 4.29 -6.08 14.92
N ASN A 154 5.61 -6.25 14.91
CA ASN A 154 6.37 -6.70 16.08
C ASN A 154 6.70 -5.55 17.06
N SER A 155 6.64 -4.29 16.59
CA SER A 155 6.89 -3.09 17.39
C SER A 155 5.63 -2.50 18.01
N LEU A 156 4.45 -3.10 17.79
CA LEU A 156 3.21 -2.68 18.43
C LEU A 156 3.04 -3.40 19.78
N LYS A 157 2.62 -2.67 20.82
CA LYS A 157 2.12 -3.27 22.07
C LYS A 157 0.91 -4.15 21.76
N SER A 158 0.54 -5.03 22.69
CA SER A 158 -0.70 -5.82 22.58
C SER A 158 -1.97 -4.97 22.48
N THR A 159 -1.95 -3.73 22.96
CA THR A 159 -3.03 -2.74 22.83
C THR A 159 -2.73 -1.64 21.81
N GLY A 160 -1.61 -1.76 21.08
CA GLY A 160 -1.13 -0.74 20.17
C GLY A 160 -1.87 -0.74 18.84
N LYS A 161 -1.91 0.43 18.20
CA LYS A 161 -2.49 0.63 16.87
C LYS A 161 -1.43 1.12 15.88
N GLY A 162 -1.55 0.72 14.63
CA GLY A 162 -0.56 1.15 13.63
C GLY A 162 -1.14 1.34 12.25
N ALA A 163 -0.45 2.13 11.44
CA ALA A 163 -0.79 2.30 10.04
C ALA A 163 0.45 2.28 9.15
N ILE A 164 0.36 1.59 8.03
CA ILE A 164 1.48 1.49 7.08
C ILE A 164 1.01 1.74 5.66
N VAL A 165 1.78 2.55 4.93
CA VAL A 165 1.60 2.75 3.49
C VAL A 165 2.27 1.61 2.74
N ILE A 166 1.54 0.96 1.84
CA ILE A 166 2.04 -0.17 1.04
C ILE A 166 1.63 -0.03 -0.43
N PRO A 167 2.30 -0.71 -1.37
CA PRO A 167 1.81 -0.83 -2.74
C PRO A 167 0.45 -1.53 -2.77
N THR A 168 -0.52 -1.02 -3.55
CA THR A 168 -1.86 -1.63 -3.65
C THR A 168 -1.82 -3.09 -4.10
N GLY A 169 -0.79 -3.53 -4.83
CA GLY A 169 -0.63 -4.94 -5.19
C GLY A 169 -0.52 -5.89 -3.99
N PHE A 170 -0.06 -5.40 -2.83
CA PHE A 170 0.03 -6.20 -1.61
C PHE A 170 -1.34 -6.68 -1.13
N ILE A 171 -2.37 -5.82 -1.15
CA ILE A 171 -3.70 -6.13 -0.58
C ILE A 171 -4.48 -7.16 -1.40
N THR A 172 -4.00 -7.53 -2.58
CA THR A 172 -4.57 -8.57 -3.44
C THR A 172 -3.60 -9.72 -3.71
N ALA A 173 -2.50 -9.82 -2.95
CA ALA A 173 -1.45 -10.80 -3.21
C ALA A 173 -1.94 -12.23 -3.01
N LYS A 174 -1.72 -13.09 -4.02
CA LYS A 174 -2.19 -14.49 -4.04
C LYS A 174 -1.09 -15.52 -3.72
N SER A 175 0.16 -15.09 -3.56
CA SER A 175 1.30 -15.96 -3.28
C SER A 175 2.43 -15.17 -2.62
N GLY A 176 3.51 -15.87 -2.27
CA GLY A 176 4.74 -15.25 -1.76
C GLY A 176 4.66 -14.81 -0.30
N ILE A 177 5.56 -13.89 0.06
CA ILE A 177 5.68 -13.36 1.42
C ILE A 177 4.47 -12.49 1.74
N GLU A 178 4.00 -11.71 0.76
CA GLU A 178 2.83 -10.86 0.86
C GLU A 178 1.59 -11.63 1.30
N LYS A 179 1.31 -12.77 0.64
CA LYS A 179 0.19 -13.64 1.03
C LYS A 179 0.32 -14.16 2.46
N LYS A 180 1.51 -14.63 2.86
CA LYS A 180 1.74 -15.11 4.23
C LYS A 180 1.51 -14.02 5.28
N ILE A 181 1.89 -12.78 4.97
CA ILE A 181 1.63 -11.63 5.85
C ILE A 181 0.13 -11.36 5.91
N LEU A 182 -0.56 -11.28 4.76
CA LEU A 182 -2.02 -11.08 4.68
C LEU A 182 -2.78 -12.15 5.48
N GLU A 183 -2.46 -13.42 5.27
CA GLU A 183 -3.05 -14.55 6.00
C GLU A 183 -2.91 -14.39 7.50
N LYS A 184 -1.72 -13.99 7.99
CA LYS A 184 -1.50 -13.79 9.42
C LYS A 184 -2.27 -12.61 9.98
N ILE A 185 -2.22 -11.43 9.34
CA ILE A 185 -2.90 -10.24 9.88
C ILE A 185 -4.42 -10.39 9.90
N VAL A 186 -4.98 -11.17 8.97
CA VAL A 186 -6.41 -11.52 8.93
C VAL A 186 -6.73 -12.58 9.98
N ALA A 187 -5.92 -13.66 10.07
CA ALA A 187 -6.15 -14.74 11.03
C ALA A 187 -6.08 -14.26 12.49
N GLU A 188 -5.12 -13.39 12.80
CA GLU A 188 -4.93 -12.78 14.12
C GLU A 188 -5.88 -11.60 14.39
N ARG A 189 -6.73 -11.25 13.42
CA ARG A 189 -7.64 -10.09 13.48
C ARG A 189 -6.94 -8.76 13.79
N TRP A 190 -5.67 -8.64 13.38
CA TRP A 190 -4.88 -7.44 13.59
C TRP A 190 -5.24 -6.33 12.60
N VAL A 191 -5.67 -6.66 11.39
CA VAL A 191 -6.10 -5.64 10.42
C VAL A 191 -7.56 -5.28 10.64
N TYR A 192 -7.85 -3.99 10.85
CA TYR A 192 -9.24 -3.51 11.04
C TYR A 192 -9.72 -2.58 9.94
N GLY A 193 -8.83 -2.14 9.04
CA GLY A 193 -9.26 -1.46 7.83
C GLY A 193 -8.15 -1.25 6.80
N CYS A 194 -8.58 -0.94 5.58
CA CYS A 194 -7.73 -0.67 4.43
C CYS A 194 -8.32 0.47 3.59
N VAL A 195 -7.49 1.44 3.20
CA VAL A 195 -7.88 2.53 2.30
C VAL A 195 -7.00 2.51 1.06
N SER A 196 -7.58 2.16 -0.09
CA SER A 196 -6.94 2.28 -1.40
C SER A 196 -6.93 3.75 -1.81
N MET A 197 -5.74 4.33 -1.97
CA MET A 197 -5.59 5.75 -2.25
C MET A 197 -5.63 6.06 -3.76
N PRO A 198 -5.90 7.33 -4.14
CA PRO A 198 -5.77 7.74 -5.53
C PRO A 198 -4.37 7.52 -6.11
N SER A 199 -4.31 7.21 -7.40
CA SER A 199 -3.05 7.16 -8.14
C SER A 199 -2.34 8.51 -8.11
N ASN A 200 -1.00 8.51 -8.18
CA ASN A 200 -0.16 9.72 -8.20
C ASN A 200 -0.35 10.68 -7.00
N VAL A 201 -0.89 10.18 -5.88
CA VAL A 201 -0.99 10.93 -4.60
C VAL A 201 0.37 11.08 -3.89
N PHE A 202 1.32 10.20 -4.21
CA PHE A 202 2.72 10.34 -3.86
C PHE A 202 3.49 10.93 -5.04
N ALA A 203 4.21 12.02 -4.77
CA ALA A 203 4.92 12.81 -5.77
C ALA A 203 6.08 12.07 -6.48
N THR A 204 6.51 10.91 -5.98
CA THR A 204 7.78 10.27 -6.34
C THR A 204 7.64 8.94 -7.07
N THR A 205 6.46 8.31 -7.08
CA THR A 205 6.26 6.99 -7.71
C THR A 205 4.90 6.89 -8.38
N GLY A 206 4.83 6.36 -9.61
CA GLY A 206 3.57 5.99 -10.27
C GLY A 206 2.90 4.73 -9.70
N THR A 207 3.42 4.18 -8.59
CA THR A 207 2.85 3.01 -7.92
C THR A 207 1.62 3.41 -7.13
N ASN A 208 0.48 2.76 -7.39
CA ASN A 208 -0.72 2.90 -6.58
C ASN A 208 -0.45 2.37 -5.16
N VAL A 209 -0.99 3.08 -4.17
CA VAL A 209 -0.74 2.80 -2.75
C VAL A 209 -2.04 2.55 -2.01
N SER A 210 -1.97 1.77 -0.96
CA SER A 210 -3.02 1.64 0.04
C SER A 210 -2.45 1.83 1.43
N VAL A 211 -3.31 2.22 2.37
CA VAL A 211 -2.95 2.33 3.78
C VAL A 211 -3.66 1.22 4.54
N LEU A 212 -2.88 0.38 5.22
CA LEU A 212 -3.41 -0.63 6.15
C LEU A 212 -3.42 -0.09 7.56
N PHE A 213 -4.48 -0.40 8.29
CA PHE A 213 -4.68 -0.03 9.68
C PHE A 213 -4.75 -1.28 10.56
N PHE A 214 -3.96 -1.28 11.63
CA PHE A 214 -3.79 -2.39 12.56
C PHE A 214 -4.20 -2.03 13.97
N ASP A 215 -4.79 -2.99 14.68
CA ASP A 215 -5.12 -2.94 16.09
C ASP A 215 -4.74 -4.29 16.72
N LYS A 216 -3.70 -4.29 17.54
CA LYS A 216 -3.19 -5.52 18.19
C LYS A 216 -4.11 -6.05 19.28
N SER A 217 -5.06 -5.24 19.76
CA SER A 217 -6.06 -5.70 20.72
C SER A 217 -7.12 -6.60 20.07
N ALA A 218 -7.16 -6.64 18.72
CA ALA A 218 -8.03 -7.50 17.92
C ALA A 218 -9.53 -7.36 18.26
N THR A 219 -9.96 -6.18 18.69
CA THR A 219 -11.34 -5.91 19.14
C THR A 219 -12.32 -5.66 17.99
N ALA A 220 -11.85 -5.50 16.76
CA ALA A 220 -12.71 -5.21 15.62
C ALA A 220 -13.42 -6.48 15.12
N ASP A 221 -14.75 -6.44 15.00
CA ASP A 221 -15.56 -7.56 14.45
C ASP A 221 -15.58 -7.64 12.94
N LYS A 222 -15.52 -6.48 12.29
CA LYS A 222 -15.46 -6.34 10.83
C LYS A 222 -14.27 -5.47 10.43
N VAL A 223 -13.82 -5.66 9.20
CA VAL A 223 -12.79 -4.86 8.54
C VAL A 223 -13.48 -3.88 7.60
N ILE A 224 -13.17 -2.59 7.72
CA ILE A 224 -13.66 -1.54 6.81
C ILE A 224 -12.70 -1.39 5.63
N LEU A 225 -13.18 -1.64 4.42
CA LEU A 225 -12.41 -1.48 3.18
C LEU A 225 -12.97 -0.28 2.42
N ILE A 226 -12.10 0.66 2.04
CA ILE A 226 -12.45 1.87 1.29
C ILE A 226 -11.66 1.93 -0.01
N ASP A 227 -12.36 2.14 -1.12
CA ASP A 227 -11.78 2.49 -2.40
C ASP A 227 -11.88 4.00 -2.66
N ALA A 228 -10.84 4.73 -2.27
CA ALA A 228 -10.70 6.16 -2.55
C ALA A 228 -9.95 6.43 -3.86
N SER A 229 -9.69 5.42 -4.70
CA SER A 229 -8.83 5.56 -5.90
C SER A 229 -9.37 6.60 -6.91
N LYS A 230 -10.69 6.75 -6.97
CA LYS A 230 -11.39 7.70 -7.85
C LYS A 230 -11.38 9.14 -7.32
N LEU A 231 -11.07 9.36 -6.03
CA LEU A 231 -11.04 10.69 -5.43
C LEU A 231 -9.80 11.50 -5.83
N GLY A 232 -9.84 12.79 -5.50
CA GLY A 232 -8.74 13.73 -5.68
C GLY A 232 -8.86 14.54 -6.97
N GLU A 233 -8.30 15.73 -6.93
CA GLU A 233 -8.15 16.58 -8.11
C GLU A 233 -6.75 16.44 -8.70
N GLU A 234 -6.70 16.49 -10.03
CA GLU A 234 -5.45 16.46 -10.78
C GLU A 234 -4.84 17.85 -10.83
N TYR A 235 -3.52 17.91 -10.66
CA TYR A 235 -2.76 19.13 -10.83
C TYR A 235 -1.41 18.82 -11.46
N LYS A 236 -0.82 19.80 -12.15
CA LYS A 236 0.51 19.68 -12.74
C LYS A 236 1.52 20.38 -11.85
N GLU A 237 2.62 19.69 -11.58
CA GLU A 237 3.80 20.27 -10.93
C GLU A 237 5.01 19.99 -11.82
N GLY A 238 5.48 21.01 -12.54
CA GLY A 238 6.39 20.82 -13.67
C GLY A 238 5.78 19.93 -14.76
N ASN A 239 6.53 18.93 -15.20
CA ASN A 239 6.08 17.97 -16.23
C ASN A 239 5.33 16.75 -15.65
N THR A 240 5.08 16.69 -14.34
CA THR A 240 4.46 15.53 -13.69
C THR A 240 3.01 15.84 -13.31
N GLN A 241 2.08 14.97 -13.72
CA GLN A 241 0.70 14.99 -13.27
C GLN A 241 0.61 14.34 -11.89
N LYS A 242 0.03 15.04 -10.93
CA LYS A 242 -0.13 14.62 -9.55
C LYS A 242 -1.59 14.70 -9.16
N LYS A 243 -1.95 13.97 -8.10
CA LYS A 243 -3.29 13.98 -7.55
C LYS A 243 -3.24 14.42 -6.10
N ARG A 244 -4.13 15.33 -5.70
CA ARG A 244 -4.28 15.74 -4.29
C ARG A 244 -5.71 15.56 -3.85
N LEU A 245 -5.89 15.04 -2.64
CA LEU A 245 -7.18 14.98 -1.99
C LEU A 245 -7.55 16.36 -1.46
N ARG A 246 -8.79 16.77 -1.71
CA ARG A 246 -9.38 17.99 -1.14
C ARG A 246 -9.90 17.70 0.27
N ASP A 247 -10.08 18.73 1.08
CA ASP A 247 -10.44 18.57 2.49
C ASP A 247 -11.76 17.81 2.69
N PHE A 248 -12.77 18.05 1.85
CA PHE A 248 -14.04 17.31 1.91
C PHE A 248 -13.90 15.83 1.51
N GLU A 249 -12.92 15.48 0.68
CA GLU A 249 -12.62 14.10 0.30
C GLU A 249 -11.90 13.37 1.43
N ILE A 250 -10.98 14.07 2.11
CA ILE A 250 -10.35 13.59 3.34
C ILE A 250 -11.42 13.32 4.40
N GLU A 251 -12.35 14.27 4.59
CA GLU A 251 -13.45 14.10 5.55
C GLU A 251 -14.39 12.94 5.18
N LYS A 252 -14.69 12.76 3.88
CA LYS A 252 -15.46 11.62 3.40
C LYS A 252 -14.76 10.30 3.76
N ILE A 253 -13.45 10.18 3.53
CA ILE A 253 -12.68 8.97 3.90
C ILE A 253 -12.74 8.75 5.42
N VAL A 254 -12.43 9.79 6.19
CA VAL A 254 -12.32 9.69 7.66
C VAL A 254 -13.66 9.31 8.30
N SER A 255 -14.73 10.03 7.97
CA SER A 255 -16.07 9.77 8.50
C SER A 255 -16.58 8.38 8.11
N THR A 256 -16.44 7.99 6.84
CA THR A 256 -16.86 6.67 6.35
C THR A 256 -16.11 5.54 7.08
N PHE A 257 -14.81 5.70 7.29
CA PHE A 257 -13.99 4.71 7.97
C PHE A 257 -14.37 4.58 9.45
N ARG A 258 -14.50 5.71 10.16
CA ARG A 258 -14.83 5.74 11.60
C ARG A 258 -16.23 5.21 11.89
N GLU A 259 -17.20 5.60 11.08
CA GLU A 259 -18.60 5.19 11.22
C GLU A 259 -18.86 3.80 10.63
N ARG A 260 -17.86 3.18 9.98
CA ARG A 260 -17.98 1.86 9.33
C ARG A 260 -19.17 1.80 8.36
N ARG A 261 -19.39 2.89 7.61
CA ARG A 261 -20.50 2.97 6.65
C ARG A 261 -20.16 2.19 5.39
N ALA A 262 -21.10 1.36 4.95
CA ALA A 262 -21.10 0.85 3.58
C ALA A 262 -21.63 1.95 2.68
N VAL A 263 -20.85 2.31 1.66
CA VAL A 263 -21.18 3.35 0.69
C VAL A 263 -20.92 2.76 -0.67
N ASP A 264 -21.94 2.80 -1.51
CA ASP A 264 -21.94 2.26 -2.84
C ASP A 264 -20.72 2.74 -3.67
N ASP A 265 -20.06 1.78 -4.34
CA ASP A 265 -18.81 1.95 -5.10
C ASP A 265 -17.66 2.67 -4.35
N PHE A 266 -17.69 2.69 -3.01
CA PHE A 266 -16.73 3.44 -2.21
C PHE A 266 -16.25 2.71 -0.96
N SER A 267 -17.12 2.05 -0.19
CA SER A 267 -16.74 1.38 1.05
C SER A 267 -17.64 0.21 1.41
N VAL A 268 -17.07 -0.77 2.10
CA VAL A 268 -17.75 -1.99 2.52
C VAL A 268 -17.18 -2.50 3.85
N CYS A 269 -18.04 -3.03 4.71
CA CYS A 269 -17.65 -3.66 5.96
C CYS A 269 -17.78 -5.17 5.85
N VAL A 270 -16.63 -5.85 5.85
CA VAL A 270 -16.55 -7.30 5.63
C VAL A 270 -16.13 -8.01 6.91
N SER A 271 -16.67 -9.20 7.13
CA SER A 271 -16.20 -10.11 8.18
C SER A 271 -14.87 -10.74 7.80
N TYR A 272 -14.13 -11.24 8.79
CA TYR A 272 -12.87 -11.94 8.54
C TYR A 272 -13.09 -13.25 7.77
N ASP A 273 -14.25 -13.88 7.88
CA ASP A 273 -14.56 -15.12 7.17
C ASP A 273 -14.81 -14.85 5.68
N GLU A 274 -15.56 -13.80 5.34
CA GLU A 274 -15.68 -13.32 3.94
C GLU A 274 -14.31 -12.98 3.34
N ILE A 275 -13.41 -12.37 4.12
CA ILE A 275 -12.05 -12.08 3.68
C ILE A 275 -11.26 -13.36 3.38
N LYS A 276 -11.36 -14.38 4.24
CA LYS A 276 -10.70 -15.67 4.03
C LYS A 276 -11.24 -16.38 2.80
N GLU A 277 -12.56 -16.38 2.59
CA GLU A 277 -13.22 -16.97 1.41
C GLU A 277 -12.76 -16.30 0.10
N LYS A 278 -12.48 -14.99 0.12
CA LYS A 278 -11.91 -14.24 -1.01
C LYS A 278 -10.38 -14.27 -1.06
N GLY A 279 -9.73 -15.21 -0.36
CA GLY A 279 -8.29 -15.42 -0.42
C GLY A 279 -7.46 -14.36 0.30
N ASN A 280 -7.97 -13.79 1.39
CA ASN A 280 -7.38 -12.73 2.20
C ASN A 280 -7.19 -11.38 1.47
N SER A 281 -7.99 -11.15 0.43
CA SER A 281 -7.97 -9.89 -0.31
C SER A 281 -8.59 -8.76 0.53
N LEU A 282 -7.92 -7.62 0.61
CA LEU A 282 -8.41 -6.42 1.29
C LEU A 282 -8.83 -5.32 0.28
N SER A 283 -9.05 -5.69 -0.98
CA SER A 283 -9.54 -4.77 -2.01
C SER A 283 -11.07 -4.63 -1.93
N ALA A 284 -11.56 -3.43 -1.59
CA ALA A 284 -12.99 -3.15 -1.43
C ALA A 284 -13.82 -3.56 -2.65
N GLY A 285 -13.30 -3.32 -3.87
CA GLY A 285 -13.99 -3.64 -5.12
C GLY A 285 -14.31 -5.13 -5.34
N GLN A 286 -13.67 -6.05 -4.60
CA GLN A 286 -14.03 -7.48 -4.66
C GLN A 286 -15.27 -7.86 -3.83
N TYR A 287 -15.77 -6.91 -3.05
CA TYR A 287 -16.92 -7.06 -2.15
C TYR A 287 -18.04 -6.09 -2.48
N PHE A 288 -17.89 -5.25 -3.51
CA PHE A 288 -19.01 -4.46 -4.03
C PHE A 288 -19.99 -5.40 -4.73
N ASP A 289 -21.27 -5.10 -4.60
CA ASP A 289 -22.31 -5.83 -5.31
C ASP A 289 -22.09 -5.67 -6.82
N ILE A 290 -22.23 -6.77 -7.55
CA ILE A 290 -22.20 -6.74 -9.00
C ILE A 290 -23.48 -6.06 -9.46
N LYS A 291 -23.40 -4.77 -9.80
CA LYS A 291 -24.47 -4.07 -10.49
C LYS A 291 -24.52 -4.58 -11.92
N ILE A 292 -25.46 -5.48 -12.20
CA ILE A 292 -25.86 -5.75 -13.57
C ILE A 292 -26.77 -4.58 -13.96
N GLU A 293 -26.18 -3.55 -14.54
CA GLU A 293 -26.96 -2.49 -15.18
C GLU A 293 -27.62 -3.09 -16.43
N TYR A 294 -28.91 -3.38 -16.31
CA TYR A 294 -29.74 -3.68 -17.47
C TYR A 294 -30.04 -2.33 -18.15
N GLU A 295 -29.49 -2.12 -19.34
CA GLU A 295 -30.07 -1.13 -20.25
C GLU A 295 -31.41 -1.70 -20.72
N ASP A 296 -32.51 -1.06 -20.34
CA ASP A 296 -33.83 -1.32 -20.92
C ASP A 296 -33.83 -0.84 -22.37
N ILE A 297 -33.28 -1.65 -23.26
CA ILE A 297 -33.40 -1.48 -24.71
C ILE A 297 -34.67 -2.18 -25.18
N THR A 298 -35.34 -1.58 -26.15
CA THR A 298 -36.51 -2.23 -26.77
C THR A 298 -36.06 -3.46 -27.57
N GLU A 299 -36.99 -4.37 -27.86
CA GLU A 299 -36.72 -5.53 -28.73
C GLU A 299 -36.18 -5.10 -30.10
N GLU A 300 -36.68 -3.98 -30.64
CA GLU A 300 -36.22 -3.40 -31.90
C GLU A 300 -34.79 -2.88 -31.81
N GLU A 301 -34.43 -2.17 -30.74
CA GLU A 301 -33.06 -1.69 -30.50
C GLU A 301 -32.07 -2.84 -30.29
N PHE A 302 -32.47 -3.89 -29.56
CA PHE A 302 -31.67 -5.10 -29.40
C PHE A 302 -31.41 -5.78 -30.73
N ASN A 303 -32.45 -6.01 -31.53
CA ASN A 303 -32.33 -6.65 -32.84
C ASN A 303 -31.48 -5.80 -33.80
N ALA A 304 -31.61 -4.48 -33.77
CA ALA A 304 -30.78 -3.57 -34.56
C ALA A 304 -29.30 -3.62 -34.15
N ARG A 305 -28.99 -3.56 -32.84
CA ARG A 305 -27.61 -3.70 -32.33
C ARG A 305 -27.02 -5.06 -32.69
N MET A 306 -27.78 -6.15 -32.53
CA MET A 306 -27.32 -7.50 -32.83
C MET A 306 -27.06 -7.71 -34.32
N ALA A 307 -27.93 -7.16 -35.19
CA ALA A 307 -27.72 -7.19 -36.63
C ALA A 307 -26.44 -6.42 -37.02
N ASN A 308 -26.23 -5.24 -36.42
CA ASN A 308 -25.02 -4.45 -36.64
C ASN A 308 -23.75 -5.21 -36.20
N PHE A 309 -23.73 -5.75 -34.97
CA PHE A 309 -22.61 -6.56 -34.49
C PHE A 309 -22.33 -7.77 -35.38
N LYS A 310 -23.38 -8.45 -35.85
CA LYS A 310 -23.24 -9.59 -36.77
C LYS A 310 -22.63 -9.15 -38.10
N GLN A 311 -23.06 -8.02 -38.65
CA GLN A 311 -22.50 -7.45 -39.87
C GLN A 311 -21.01 -7.10 -39.68
N THR A 312 -20.66 -6.33 -38.65
CA THR A 312 -19.27 -5.96 -38.37
C THR A 312 -18.39 -7.19 -38.19
N LEU A 313 -18.88 -8.22 -37.49
CA LEU A 313 -18.14 -9.46 -37.30
C LEU A 313 -17.92 -10.20 -38.63
N SER A 314 -18.94 -10.25 -39.49
CA SER A 314 -18.80 -10.83 -40.84
C SER A 314 -17.79 -10.07 -41.71
N GLU A 315 -17.78 -8.75 -41.65
CA GLU A 315 -16.78 -7.91 -42.34
C GLU A 315 -15.36 -8.18 -41.83
N GLN A 316 -15.20 -8.33 -40.50
CA GLN A 316 -13.91 -8.69 -39.90
C GLN A 316 -13.45 -10.10 -40.30
N PHE A 317 -14.35 -11.08 -40.41
CA PHE A 317 -13.99 -12.41 -40.90
C PHE A 317 -13.54 -12.40 -42.35
N ALA A 318 -14.22 -11.63 -43.22
CA ALA A 318 -13.81 -11.48 -44.61
C ALA A 318 -12.41 -10.86 -44.72
N GLU A 319 -12.14 -9.83 -43.91
CA GLU A 319 -10.82 -9.19 -43.88
C GLU A 319 -9.73 -10.13 -43.32
N SER A 320 -10.05 -10.93 -42.30
CA SER A 320 -9.14 -11.97 -41.77
C SER A 320 -8.76 -12.95 -42.87
N HIS A 321 -9.72 -13.49 -43.62
CA HIS A 321 -9.44 -14.41 -44.71
C HIS A 321 -8.61 -13.77 -45.83
N ARG A 322 -8.91 -12.51 -46.19
CA ARG A 322 -8.10 -11.77 -47.17
C ARG A 322 -6.63 -11.65 -46.74
N LEU A 323 -6.40 -11.36 -45.45
CA LEU A 323 -5.06 -11.25 -44.88
C LEU A 323 -4.36 -12.61 -44.83
N GLU A 324 -5.07 -13.68 -44.48
CA GLU A 324 -4.54 -15.05 -44.52
C GLU A 324 -4.04 -15.42 -45.92
N GLU A 325 -4.83 -15.15 -46.97
CA GLU A 325 -4.43 -15.39 -48.37
C GLU A 325 -3.19 -14.58 -48.77
N GLU A 326 -3.15 -13.30 -48.41
CA GLU A 326 -2.02 -12.42 -48.72
C GLU A 326 -0.73 -12.87 -48.00
N ILE A 327 -0.82 -13.30 -46.74
CA ILE A 327 0.32 -13.83 -45.99
C ILE A 327 0.86 -15.09 -46.67
N MET A 328 -0.02 -16.02 -47.05
CA MET A 328 0.39 -17.26 -47.75
C MET A 328 1.08 -16.94 -49.08
N LYS A 329 0.53 -16.01 -49.85
CA LYS A 329 1.13 -15.56 -51.12
C LYS A 329 2.51 -14.94 -50.91
N GLN A 330 2.70 -14.15 -49.85
CA GLN A 330 3.99 -13.57 -49.52
C GLN A 330 5.00 -14.62 -49.07
N LEU A 331 4.58 -15.62 -48.29
CA LEU A 331 5.42 -16.75 -47.89
C LEU A 331 5.84 -17.59 -49.10
N ASP A 332 4.93 -17.88 -50.03
CA ASP A 332 5.25 -18.61 -51.27
C ASP A 332 6.20 -17.83 -52.18
N ALA A 333 6.18 -16.49 -52.11
CA ALA A 333 7.10 -15.62 -52.84
C ALA A 333 8.51 -15.56 -52.21
N LEU A 334 8.69 -16.04 -50.98
CA LEU A 334 10.02 -16.12 -50.35
C LEU A 334 10.80 -17.28 -50.96
N VAL A 335 11.84 -16.95 -51.70
CA VAL A 335 12.76 -17.92 -52.27
C VAL A 335 14.04 -17.94 -51.44
N PHE A 336 14.59 -19.13 -51.22
CA PHE A 336 15.89 -19.28 -50.55
C PHE A 336 16.97 -18.61 -51.40
N ASN A 337 17.61 -17.57 -50.86
CA ASN A 337 18.68 -16.86 -51.56
C ASN A 337 19.98 -17.68 -51.50
N THR A 338 20.26 -18.42 -52.56
CA THR A 338 21.46 -19.27 -52.70
C THR A 338 22.78 -18.50 -52.84
N ASN A 339 22.74 -17.16 -52.97
CA ASN A 339 23.95 -16.33 -53.16
C ASN A 339 24.57 -15.79 -51.86
N ILE A 340 24.08 -16.20 -50.69
CA ILE A 340 24.70 -15.86 -49.40
C ILE A 340 25.69 -16.96 -49.03
N GLY A 341 26.87 -16.96 -49.66
CA GLY A 341 27.94 -17.92 -49.35
C GLY A 341 29.07 -18.03 -50.38
N ASN A 342 28.87 -17.64 -51.64
CA ASN A 342 29.90 -17.74 -52.69
C ASN A 342 30.56 -16.38 -53.00
N ASN A 343 31.00 -15.69 -51.94
CA ASN A 343 32.05 -14.68 -52.05
C ASN A 343 33.35 -15.30 -51.51
N GLU A 344 33.93 -16.23 -52.27
CA GLU A 344 35.37 -16.53 -52.31
C GLU A 344 35.74 -17.10 -53.69
#